data_AF-A0A182N217-F1
#
_entry.id   AF-A0A182N217-F1
#
_cell.length_a   1.000
_cell.length_b   1.000
_cell.length_c   1.000
_cell.angle_alpha   90.00
_cell.angle_beta   90.00
_cell.angle_gamma   90.00
#
_symmetry.space_group_name_H-M   'P 1'
#
loop_
_entity.id
_entity.type
_entity.pdbx_description
1 polymer ?
#
loop_
_entity_poly.entity_id
_entity_poly.type
_entity_poly.pdbx_seq_one_letter_code
_entity_poly.pdbx_strand_id
1 'polypeptide(L)'
;RRREKLLSFSSFVICCATITAQNVNKSLSCGVIQCGYVFEIITNRLQILEKNFTEKQLQTEGMIADLSARIDSLLQQNCTTINPPSRNQTKGAVFRSCSNTPGLVSGVYQIQSDRPFKEPITVLCDQEYESGGWVVIQQRFNGSINFYRNWKEYRNGFGNLDGEFWLGLERIYQLTVTKPHELVVLLEDFGGNKTFARYDEFEIAGESQQYALLKIDGYWGPAGDSLGSVKGMKFSTLDVDNDTWNGSCAITYTGAWWYSACHSSNLNGKYLRGETSEFATGMVWKSFRGYHHSLKTSKMMIRPKATYLLLVLALGWSTTGGQCEKCIESPSADKGGFGFEVIMTKLQQLEDDFGGLRCKIEHLFQQKCNTTNAPAEKSQTPDSVYSSCKKIPNPVSGVQQIQPEKPFKQPIVVLCDQEYESGGWVVIQNRFDGSANFYRSWQEYKDGFGNLDGEFWLGLDRIYQLTVSGPHELVVLLEDYAGNKTYARFDQFEIGDENQKYALTKIGGYTGTAGDSLGGAKGMKFSTLDSDNDTWASQCAVTYTGAWWYSACHSSNLNGKYLRGETKEYATGMVWSTFRGHHHSLKTSKMMIRPKVL
;
A
#
# COMPACT_ATOMS: atom_id res chain seq x y z
N ARG A 1 29.83 20.34 25.41
CA ARG A 1 30.81 20.11 24.31
C ARG A 1 30.29 19.30 23.09
N ARG A 2 28.97 19.10 22.92
CA ARG A 2 28.32 18.73 21.63
C ARG A 2 26.99 19.51 21.44
N ARG A 3 27.01 20.83 21.70
CA ARG A 3 25.85 21.72 21.46
C ARG A 3 26.20 23.09 20.84
N GLU A 4 27.43 23.29 20.38
CA GLU A 4 27.88 24.52 19.69
C GLU A 4 28.22 24.31 18.20
N LYS A 5 27.96 23.12 17.62
CA LYS A 5 28.25 22.84 16.19
C LYS A 5 27.03 22.87 15.25
N LEU A 6 25.86 23.28 15.73
CA LEU A 6 24.63 23.37 14.91
C LEU A 6 24.09 24.79 14.72
N LEU A 7 24.70 25.81 15.33
CA LEU A 7 24.35 27.22 15.14
C LEU A 7 25.27 27.97 14.16
N SER A 8 26.16 27.27 13.45
CA SER A 8 27.02 27.87 12.41
C SER A 8 26.62 27.49 10.97
N PHE A 9 25.62 26.63 10.78
CA PHE A 9 25.16 26.24 9.44
C PHE A 9 23.98 27.08 8.91
N SER A 10 23.25 27.78 9.80
CA SER A 10 22.17 28.70 9.42
C SER A 10 22.63 30.14 9.16
N SER A 11 23.90 30.48 9.44
CA SER A 11 24.44 31.83 9.24
C SER A 11 25.51 31.93 8.15
N PHE A 12 25.81 30.84 7.43
CA PHE A 12 26.76 30.84 6.32
C PHE A 12 26.12 30.73 4.92
N VAL A 13 24.80 30.57 4.85
CA VAL A 13 24.03 30.60 3.59
C VAL A 13 23.56 32.02 3.22
N ILE A 14 23.79 33.00 4.10
CA ILE A 14 23.50 34.42 3.85
C ILE A 14 24.83 35.18 3.66
N CYS A 15 25.60 34.84 2.63
CA CYS A 15 26.70 35.71 2.17
C CYS A 15 27.16 35.47 0.72
N CYS A 16 26.29 34.95 -0.15
CA CYS A 16 26.59 34.82 -1.59
C CYS A 16 25.41 35.23 -2.48
N ALA A 17 24.64 36.23 -2.05
CA ALA A 17 23.56 36.78 -2.88
C ALA A 17 23.42 38.31 -2.71
N THR A 18 24.51 39.07 -2.89
CA THR A 18 24.44 40.53 -3.05
C THR A 18 25.66 41.09 -3.80
N ILE A 19 25.89 40.69 -5.06
CA ILE A 19 26.68 41.54 -5.97
C ILE A 19 26.14 41.43 -7.40
N THR A 20 25.20 42.31 -7.76
CA THR A 20 25.03 42.75 -9.15
C THR A 20 25.19 44.26 -9.21
N ALA A 21 26.23 44.67 -9.93
CA ALA A 21 26.45 45.97 -10.56
C ALA A 21 26.38 47.24 -9.68
N GLN A 22 27.55 47.72 -9.22
CA GLN A 22 28.08 49.05 -9.56
C GLN A 22 29.49 49.27 -8.95
N ASN A 23 30.43 49.68 -9.82
CA ASN A 23 31.69 50.38 -9.62
C ASN A 23 32.45 50.38 -8.25
N VAL A 24 33.68 49.85 -8.34
CA VAL A 24 34.97 50.39 -7.83
C VAL A 24 35.34 50.28 -6.33
N ASN A 25 36.49 49.60 -6.12
CA ASN A 25 37.46 49.66 -5.02
C ASN A 25 37.08 49.22 -3.60
N LYS A 26 37.32 47.94 -3.28
CA LYS A 26 38.41 47.52 -2.36
C LYS A 26 38.42 46.01 -2.16
N SER A 27 39.61 45.43 -2.29
CA SER A 27 39.90 44.02 -2.07
C SER A 27 39.73 43.59 -0.61
N LEU A 28 39.00 42.50 -0.37
CA LEU A 28 39.25 41.61 0.77
C LEU A 28 39.45 40.19 0.24
N SER A 29 40.63 39.63 0.48
CA SER A 29 40.97 38.24 0.16
C SER A 29 40.34 37.29 1.19
N CYS A 30 39.51 36.35 0.75
CA CYS A 30 39.19 35.15 1.53
C CYS A 30 39.52 33.90 0.68
N GLY A 31 40.22 32.94 1.30
CA GLY A 31 41.06 31.95 0.65
C GLY A 31 40.33 30.86 -0.15
N VAL A 32 40.84 30.62 -1.36
CA VAL A 32 40.41 29.61 -2.34
C VAL A 32 40.73 28.15 -1.92
N ILE A 33 41.31 27.92 -0.74
CA ILE A 33 41.85 26.59 -0.37
C ILE A 33 40.81 25.70 0.34
N GLN A 34 39.69 26.23 0.85
CA GLN A 34 38.74 25.46 1.66
C GLN A 34 37.54 24.84 0.90
N CYS A 35 37.31 25.21 -0.37
CA CYS A 35 36.26 24.60 -1.21
C CYS A 35 36.68 23.27 -1.86
N GLY A 36 37.98 23.06 -2.12
CA GLY A 36 38.47 21.83 -2.75
C GLY A 36 38.28 20.58 -1.88
N TYR A 37 38.51 20.70 -0.58
CA TYR A 37 38.44 19.57 0.35
C TYR A 37 37.01 19.03 0.55
N VAL A 38 36.00 19.90 0.51
CA VAL A 38 34.59 19.49 0.64
C VAL A 38 34.08 18.86 -0.67
N PHE A 39 34.53 19.38 -1.82
CA PHE A 39 34.22 18.82 -3.13
C PHE A 39 34.81 17.42 -3.31
N GLU A 40 36.05 17.18 -2.89
CA GLU A 40 36.69 15.86 -2.93
C GLU A 40 36.03 14.83 -2.01
N ILE A 41 35.49 15.25 -0.85
CA ILE A 41 34.77 14.34 0.06
C ILE A 41 33.40 13.94 -0.51
N ILE A 42 32.69 14.89 -1.15
CA ILE A 42 31.38 14.62 -1.77
C ILE A 42 31.56 13.73 -3.00
N THR A 43 32.54 14.00 -3.85
CA THR A 43 32.83 13.19 -5.04
C THR A 43 33.30 11.78 -4.68
N ASN A 44 34.17 11.61 -3.67
CA ASN A 44 34.51 10.28 -3.16
C ASN A 44 33.29 9.53 -2.61
N ARG A 45 32.41 10.20 -1.86
CA ARG A 45 31.18 9.58 -1.35
C ARG A 45 30.22 9.18 -2.47
N LEU A 46 30.11 10.00 -3.52
CA LEU A 46 29.32 9.69 -4.72
C LEU A 46 29.90 8.48 -5.46
N GLN A 47 31.22 8.41 -5.65
CA GLN A 47 31.87 7.27 -6.30
C GLN A 47 31.72 5.96 -5.49
N ILE A 48 31.80 6.05 -4.16
CA ILE A 48 31.54 4.90 -3.27
C ILE A 48 30.07 4.45 -3.38
N LEU A 49 29.13 5.40 -3.47
CA LEU A 49 27.71 5.10 -3.69
C LEU A 49 27.45 4.48 -5.06
N GLU A 50 28.07 4.98 -6.12
CA GLU A 50 27.99 4.42 -7.48
C GLU A 50 28.53 3.00 -7.52
N LYS A 51 29.67 2.73 -6.85
CA LYS A 51 30.24 1.39 -6.76
C LYS A 51 29.32 0.43 -5.99
N ASN A 52 28.80 0.86 -4.84
CA ASN A 52 27.89 0.05 -4.04
C ASN A 52 26.56 -0.24 -4.77
N PHE A 53 26.07 0.74 -5.55
CA PHE A 53 24.89 0.56 -6.38
C PHE A 53 25.17 -0.45 -7.51
N THR A 54 26.33 -0.35 -8.16
CA THR A 54 26.75 -1.27 -9.22
C THR A 54 26.94 -2.71 -8.68
N GLU A 55 27.54 -2.88 -7.50
CA GLU A 55 27.68 -4.19 -6.86
C GLU A 55 26.32 -4.82 -6.52
N LYS A 56 25.39 -4.02 -5.97
CA LYS A 56 24.01 -4.49 -5.72
C LYS A 56 23.25 -4.81 -7.00
N GLN A 57 23.48 -4.05 -8.07
CA GLN A 57 22.88 -4.31 -9.38
C GLN A 57 23.36 -5.65 -9.96
N LEU A 58 24.68 -5.89 -9.95
CA LEU A 58 25.27 -7.16 -10.41
C LEU A 58 24.77 -8.36 -9.59
N GLN A 59 24.57 -8.15 -8.28
CA GLN A 59 23.98 -9.17 -7.41
C GLN A 59 22.52 -9.47 -7.78
N THR A 60 21.75 -8.45 -8.16
CA THR A 60 20.35 -8.59 -8.58
C THR A 60 20.25 -9.26 -9.94
N GLU A 61 21.08 -8.88 -10.90
CA GLU A 61 21.18 -9.52 -12.23
C GLU A 61 21.58 -11.00 -12.11
N GLY A 62 22.53 -11.32 -11.23
CA GLY A 62 22.90 -12.70 -10.91
C GLY A 62 21.76 -13.51 -10.29
N MET A 63 20.98 -12.90 -9.39
CA MET A 63 19.77 -13.53 -8.82
C MET A 63 18.71 -13.77 -9.89
N ILE A 64 18.49 -12.84 -10.81
CA ILE A 64 17.54 -12.97 -11.92
C ILE A 64 17.98 -14.09 -12.89
N ALA A 65 19.27 -14.19 -13.19
CA ALA A 65 19.81 -15.25 -14.03
C ALA A 65 19.65 -16.64 -13.35
N ASP A 66 19.91 -16.75 -12.05
CA ASP A 66 19.67 -17.98 -11.28
C ASP A 66 18.19 -18.34 -11.24
N LEU A 67 17.31 -17.34 -11.08
CA LEU A 67 15.86 -17.53 -11.11
C LEU A 67 15.38 -18.00 -12.49
N SER A 68 15.91 -17.42 -13.57
CA SER A 68 15.63 -17.82 -14.95
C SER A 68 16.06 -19.27 -15.20
N ALA A 69 17.26 -19.66 -14.75
CA ALA A 69 17.75 -21.03 -14.90
C ALA A 69 16.92 -22.04 -14.06
N ARG A 70 16.45 -21.65 -12.88
CA ARG A 70 15.52 -22.45 -12.07
C ARG A 70 14.15 -22.58 -12.73
N ILE A 71 13.64 -21.52 -13.36
CA ILE A 71 12.40 -21.56 -14.14
C ILE A 71 12.56 -22.52 -15.34
N ASP A 72 13.67 -22.45 -16.07
CA ASP A 72 13.97 -23.37 -17.17
C ASP A 72 14.06 -24.84 -16.69
N SER A 73 14.64 -25.07 -15.50
CA SER A 73 14.69 -26.39 -14.87
C SER A 73 13.32 -26.89 -14.38
N LEU A 74 12.44 -25.99 -13.92
CA LEU A 74 11.08 -26.32 -13.47
C LEU A 74 10.15 -26.61 -14.66
N LEU A 75 10.40 -26.01 -15.83
CA LEU A 75 9.60 -26.22 -17.04
C LEU A 75 9.88 -27.57 -17.74
N GLN A 76 10.97 -28.26 -17.39
CA GLN A 76 11.28 -29.61 -17.91
C GLN A 76 10.65 -30.75 -17.09
N GLN A 77 10.14 -30.49 -15.88
CA GLN A 77 9.46 -31.47 -15.04
C GLN A 77 8.00 -31.10 -14.85
N ASN A 78 7.10 -31.92 -15.39
CA ASN A 78 5.66 -31.95 -15.12
C ASN A 78 4.81 -30.82 -15.72
N CYS A 79 4.42 -30.99 -16.98
CA CYS A 79 3.18 -30.43 -17.49
C CYS A 79 2.02 -31.39 -17.18
N THR A 80 1.17 -31.05 -16.21
CA THR A 80 -0.21 -31.55 -16.15
C THR A 80 -1.17 -30.38 -16.26
N THR A 81 -2.09 -30.52 -17.20
CA THR A 81 -3.15 -29.60 -17.64
C THR A 81 -3.82 -28.79 -16.53
N ILE A 82 -3.68 -27.47 -16.60
CA ILE A 82 -4.60 -26.51 -15.98
C ILE A 82 -5.14 -25.63 -17.13
N ASN A 83 -6.44 -25.73 -17.39
CA ASN A 83 -7.13 -24.84 -18.30
C ASN A 83 -7.16 -23.40 -17.73
N PRO A 84 -7.09 -22.35 -18.56
CA PRO A 84 -7.32 -20.99 -18.10
C PRO A 84 -8.75 -20.87 -17.52
N PRO A 85 -8.95 -20.10 -16.42
CA PRO A 85 -10.25 -20.02 -15.78
C PRO A 85 -11.24 -19.30 -16.71
N SER A 86 -12.20 -20.08 -17.21
CA SER A 86 -13.44 -19.53 -17.75
C SER A 86 -14.21 -18.85 -16.63
N ARG A 87 -14.57 -17.59 -16.90
CA ARG A 87 -15.26 -16.63 -16.04
C ARG A 87 -16.62 -17.15 -15.54
N ASN A 88 -16.62 -17.91 -14.45
CA ASN A 88 -17.84 -18.20 -13.71
C ASN A 88 -18.08 -17.07 -12.70
N GLN A 89 -19.01 -16.19 -13.08
CA GLN A 89 -19.65 -15.21 -12.21
C GLN A 89 -20.04 -15.87 -10.88
N THR A 90 -19.53 -15.35 -9.76
CA THR A 90 -20.09 -15.57 -8.43
C THR A 90 -21.47 -14.93 -8.38
N LYS A 91 -22.49 -15.69 -8.78
CA LYS A 91 -23.89 -15.32 -8.60
C LYS A 91 -24.19 -15.24 -7.09
N GLY A 92 -24.30 -14.02 -6.55
CA GLY A 92 -25.14 -13.72 -5.39
C GLY A 92 -24.46 -13.20 -4.12
N ALA A 93 -23.14 -13.16 -4.01
CA ALA A 93 -22.47 -12.63 -2.81
C ALA A 93 -22.35 -11.10 -2.86
N VAL A 94 -22.78 -10.43 -1.78
CA VAL A 94 -22.66 -8.98 -1.58
C VAL A 94 -21.62 -8.71 -0.50
N PHE A 95 -20.63 -7.88 -0.82
CA PHE A 95 -19.52 -7.53 0.07
C PHE A 95 -19.72 -6.13 0.66
N ARG A 96 -19.08 -5.81 1.78
CA ARG A 96 -19.24 -4.46 2.36
C ARG A 96 -18.50 -3.39 1.55
N SER A 97 -17.36 -3.74 0.96
CA SER A 97 -16.54 -2.89 0.11
C SER A 97 -15.63 -3.74 -0.77
N CYS A 98 -14.91 -3.11 -1.72
CA CYS A 98 -13.87 -3.80 -2.48
C CYS A 98 -12.77 -4.38 -1.58
N SER A 99 -12.47 -3.76 -0.43
CA SER A 99 -11.50 -4.33 0.53
C SER A 99 -11.97 -5.63 1.20
N ASN A 100 -13.22 -6.04 0.97
CA ASN A 100 -13.80 -7.24 1.56
C ASN A 100 -14.13 -8.33 0.52
N THR A 101 -13.71 -8.15 -0.74
CA THR A 101 -13.94 -9.15 -1.79
C THR A 101 -12.99 -10.33 -1.62
N PRO A 102 -13.45 -11.57 -1.89
CA PRO A 102 -12.68 -12.78 -1.64
C PRO A 102 -11.47 -12.88 -2.56
N GLY A 103 -10.34 -13.32 -2.00
CA GLY A 103 -9.11 -13.60 -2.73
C GLY A 103 -8.33 -12.38 -3.23
N LEU A 104 -8.77 -11.15 -2.91
CA LEU A 104 -8.16 -9.89 -3.40
C LEU A 104 -7.81 -9.96 -4.90
N VAL A 105 -8.73 -10.53 -5.69
CA VAL A 105 -8.60 -10.59 -7.14
C VAL A 105 -9.35 -9.40 -7.74
N SER A 106 -8.73 -8.71 -8.70
CA SER A 106 -9.43 -7.66 -9.45
C SER A 106 -10.62 -8.27 -10.18
N GLY A 107 -11.78 -7.62 -10.11
CA GLY A 107 -12.98 -8.19 -10.69
C GLY A 107 -14.25 -7.41 -10.41
N VAL A 108 -15.34 -7.88 -11.03
CA VAL A 108 -16.67 -7.28 -10.85
C VAL A 108 -17.35 -7.92 -9.65
N TYR A 109 -17.72 -7.10 -8.68
CA TYR A 109 -18.33 -7.54 -7.42
C TYR A 109 -19.57 -6.71 -7.08
N GLN A 110 -20.49 -7.29 -6.32
CA GLN A 110 -21.54 -6.51 -5.66
C GLN A 110 -21.06 -6.04 -4.30
N ILE A 111 -21.14 -4.75 -4.04
CA ILE A 111 -20.80 -4.14 -2.76
C ILE A 111 -22.00 -3.39 -2.16
N GLN A 112 -22.09 -3.37 -0.83
CA GLN A 112 -23.07 -2.62 -0.07
C GLN A 112 -22.37 -1.99 1.14
N SER A 113 -22.04 -0.70 1.01
CA SER A 113 -21.47 0.08 2.11
C SER A 113 -22.54 0.38 3.17
N ASP A 114 -22.11 0.78 4.36
CA ASP A 114 -23.02 1.26 5.41
C ASP A 114 -23.81 2.48 4.88
N ARG A 115 -25.09 2.63 5.30
CA ARG A 115 -26.07 3.68 4.90
C ARG A 115 -25.46 4.90 4.15
N PRO A 116 -25.99 5.31 2.98
CA PRO A 116 -27.42 5.30 2.64
C PRO A 116 -27.87 4.21 1.64
N PHE A 117 -27.01 3.25 1.29
CA PHE A 117 -27.36 2.20 0.34
C PHE A 117 -28.57 1.37 0.83
N LYS A 118 -29.68 1.42 0.10
CA LYS A 118 -30.81 0.49 0.28
C LYS A 118 -30.53 -0.85 -0.42
N GLU A 119 -29.83 -0.79 -1.55
CA GLU A 119 -29.53 -1.95 -2.41
C GLU A 119 -28.03 -2.05 -2.70
N PRO A 120 -27.50 -3.27 -2.93
CA PRO A 120 -26.13 -3.48 -3.39
C PRO A 120 -25.86 -2.83 -4.75
N ILE A 121 -24.65 -2.30 -4.94
CA ILE A 121 -24.16 -1.79 -6.22
C ILE A 121 -23.13 -2.73 -6.82
N THR A 122 -23.16 -2.92 -8.13
CA THR A 122 -22.12 -3.69 -8.84
C THR A 122 -20.99 -2.75 -9.26
N VAL A 123 -19.75 -3.09 -8.90
CA VAL A 123 -18.56 -2.27 -9.16
C VAL A 123 -17.40 -3.14 -9.66
N LEU A 124 -16.46 -2.52 -10.36
CA LEU A 124 -15.15 -3.12 -10.62
C LEU A 124 -14.23 -2.80 -9.42
N CYS A 125 -13.76 -3.82 -8.74
CA CYS A 125 -12.75 -3.71 -7.71
C CYS A 125 -11.37 -3.93 -8.31
N ASP A 126 -10.47 -2.97 -8.11
CA ASP A 126 -9.05 -3.11 -8.43
C ASP A 126 -8.29 -3.52 -7.16
N GLN A 127 -7.66 -4.68 -7.23
CA GLN A 127 -6.92 -5.27 -6.13
C GLN A 127 -5.42 -5.34 -6.40
N GLU A 128 -5.00 -5.01 -7.62
CA GLU A 128 -3.62 -5.05 -8.08
C GLU A 128 -2.87 -3.76 -7.75
N TYR A 129 -3.57 -2.63 -7.75
CA TYR A 129 -2.95 -1.34 -7.44
C TYR A 129 -2.76 -1.17 -5.92
N GLU A 130 -1.50 -1.13 -5.49
CA GLU A 130 -1.07 -1.03 -4.09
C GLU A 130 -1.65 -2.16 -3.21
N SER A 131 -2.32 -1.82 -2.11
CA SER A 131 -2.95 -2.77 -1.18
C SER A 131 -4.39 -3.15 -1.57
N GLY A 132 -4.81 -2.82 -2.79
CA GLY A 132 -6.14 -3.15 -3.29
C GLY A 132 -7.28 -2.41 -2.58
N GLY A 133 -8.50 -2.92 -2.71
CA GLY A 133 -9.69 -2.32 -2.12
C GLY A 133 -10.23 -1.10 -2.86
N TRP A 134 -9.75 -0.86 -4.07
CA TRP A 134 -10.13 0.28 -4.89
C TRP A 134 -11.42 0.02 -5.65
N VAL A 135 -12.35 0.95 -5.60
CA VAL A 135 -13.52 0.98 -6.49
C VAL A 135 -13.15 1.79 -7.71
N VAL A 136 -13.16 1.18 -8.91
CA VAL A 136 -12.95 1.89 -10.17
C VAL A 136 -14.22 2.66 -10.53
N ILE A 137 -14.13 3.98 -10.64
CA ILE A 137 -15.27 4.86 -10.94
C ILE A 137 -15.31 5.29 -12.42
N GLN A 138 -14.17 5.23 -13.10
CA GLN A 138 -14.03 5.51 -14.52
C GLN A 138 -12.86 4.70 -15.09
N GLN A 139 -13.03 4.16 -16.30
CA GLN A 139 -11.96 3.49 -17.03
C GLN A 139 -12.08 3.78 -18.54
N ARG A 140 -10.96 4.20 -19.15
CA ARG A 140 -10.79 4.46 -20.59
C ARG A 140 -9.47 3.88 -21.08
N PHE A 141 -9.46 3.23 -22.23
CA PHE A 141 -8.25 2.64 -22.82
C PHE A 141 -8.31 2.32 -24.32
N ASN A 142 -9.48 2.38 -24.97
CA ASN A 142 -9.63 1.98 -26.38
C ASN A 142 -10.62 2.82 -27.20
N GLY A 143 -11.41 3.69 -26.55
CA GLY A 143 -12.42 4.52 -27.21
C GLY A 143 -13.63 3.76 -27.74
N SER A 144 -13.89 2.54 -27.24
CA SER A 144 -15.04 1.72 -27.64
C SER A 144 -16.38 2.31 -27.22
N ILE A 145 -16.38 3.20 -26.22
CA ILE A 145 -17.58 3.85 -25.71
C ILE A 145 -17.47 5.37 -25.88
N ASN A 146 -18.55 5.96 -26.39
CA ASN A 146 -18.68 7.42 -26.45
C ASN A 146 -19.01 7.97 -25.05
N PHE A 147 -18.23 8.95 -24.57
CA PHE A 147 -18.43 9.62 -23.28
C PHE A 147 -19.12 11.00 -23.43
N TYR A 148 -19.39 11.47 -24.65
CA TYR A 148 -20.22 12.65 -24.86
C TYR A 148 -21.70 12.28 -24.74
N ARG A 149 -22.20 12.30 -23.49
CA ARG A 149 -23.53 11.81 -23.09
C ARG A 149 -24.28 12.81 -22.23
N ASN A 150 -25.59 12.57 -22.08
CA ASN A 150 -26.50 13.44 -21.35
C ASN A 150 -26.43 13.24 -19.81
N TRP A 151 -27.11 14.11 -19.07
CA TRP A 151 -27.17 14.10 -17.61
C TRP A 151 -27.66 12.78 -17.05
N LYS A 152 -28.76 12.25 -17.59
CA LYS A 152 -29.38 11.01 -17.10
C LYS A 152 -28.42 9.82 -17.19
N GLU A 153 -27.61 9.76 -18.25
CA GLU A 153 -26.60 8.71 -18.42
C GLU A 153 -25.42 8.89 -17.45
N TYR A 154 -24.90 10.11 -17.27
CA TYR A 154 -23.84 10.36 -16.29
C TYR A 154 -24.28 10.16 -14.84
N ARG A 155 -25.53 10.50 -14.54
CA ARG A 155 -26.18 10.23 -13.25
C ARG A 155 -26.22 8.73 -12.96
N ASN A 156 -26.70 7.94 -13.92
CA ASN A 156 -26.98 6.52 -13.75
C ASN A 156 -25.78 5.60 -14.05
N GLY A 157 -24.74 6.11 -14.71
CA GLY A 157 -23.62 5.30 -15.21
C GLY A 157 -23.90 4.64 -16.55
N PHE A 158 -22.84 4.31 -17.27
CA PHE A 158 -22.89 3.68 -18.59
C PHE A 158 -21.60 2.92 -18.89
N GLY A 159 -21.68 2.02 -19.89
CA GLY A 159 -20.54 1.21 -20.32
C GLY A 159 -20.55 -0.19 -19.70
N ASN A 160 -19.39 -0.85 -19.74
CA ASN A 160 -19.21 -2.21 -19.24
C ASN A 160 -18.04 -2.23 -18.24
N LEU A 161 -18.26 -2.82 -17.06
CA LEU A 161 -17.22 -2.94 -16.02
C LEU A 161 -16.02 -3.81 -16.45
N ASP A 162 -16.16 -4.57 -17.53
CA ASP A 162 -15.08 -5.33 -18.17
C ASP A 162 -14.41 -4.56 -19.33
N GLY A 163 -14.85 -3.33 -19.59
CA GLY A 163 -14.42 -2.48 -20.69
C GLY A 163 -14.31 -1.02 -20.25
N GLU A 164 -14.65 -0.08 -21.14
CA GLU A 164 -14.73 1.33 -20.75
C GLU A 164 -16.06 1.60 -20.03
N PHE A 165 -16.05 2.44 -18.99
CA PHE A 165 -17.28 2.79 -18.30
C PHE A 165 -17.15 4.06 -17.45
N TRP A 166 -18.31 4.58 -17.08
CA TRP A 166 -18.51 5.55 -16.00
C TRP A 166 -19.47 4.95 -14.98
N LEU A 167 -19.08 4.90 -13.71
CA LEU A 167 -19.85 4.20 -12.67
C LEU A 167 -21.23 4.84 -12.41
N GLY A 168 -21.34 6.15 -12.62
CA GLY A 168 -22.54 6.94 -12.36
C GLY A 168 -22.40 7.85 -11.14
N LEU A 169 -22.74 9.12 -11.30
CA LEU A 169 -22.59 10.14 -10.26
C LEU A 169 -23.38 9.79 -9.00
N GLU A 170 -24.57 9.20 -9.14
CA GLU A 170 -25.36 8.81 -7.97
C GLU A 170 -24.66 7.74 -7.12
N ARG A 171 -23.98 6.77 -7.76
CA ARG A 171 -23.21 5.74 -7.04
C ARG A 171 -21.95 6.33 -6.41
N ILE A 172 -21.27 7.22 -7.13
CA ILE A 172 -20.06 7.89 -6.62
C ILE A 172 -20.42 8.74 -5.39
N TYR A 173 -21.50 9.52 -5.46
CA TYR A 173 -22.01 10.30 -4.33
C TYR A 173 -22.29 9.41 -3.12
N GLN A 174 -23.04 8.33 -3.32
CA GLN A 174 -23.39 7.40 -2.25
C GLN A 174 -22.16 6.74 -1.62
N LEU A 175 -21.10 6.48 -2.38
CA LEU A 175 -19.84 5.98 -1.84
C LEU A 175 -19.14 7.07 -1.02
N THR A 176 -18.94 8.26 -1.58
CA THR A 176 -18.09 9.29 -0.98
C THR A 176 -18.72 10.04 0.19
N VAL A 177 -20.06 10.11 0.27
CA VAL A 177 -20.75 10.84 1.36
C VAL A 177 -20.64 10.12 2.71
N THR A 178 -20.40 8.81 2.68
CA THR A 178 -20.47 7.98 3.90
C THR A 178 -19.23 8.10 4.78
N LYS A 179 -18.06 8.23 4.15
CA LYS A 179 -16.74 8.25 4.80
C LYS A 179 -15.79 9.07 3.93
N PRO A 180 -14.72 9.66 4.49
CA PRO A 180 -13.66 10.26 3.68
C PRO A 180 -13.09 9.22 2.71
N HIS A 181 -13.01 9.56 1.43
CA HIS A 181 -12.39 8.71 0.42
C HIS A 181 -11.14 9.39 -0.13
N GLU A 182 -10.14 8.59 -0.47
CA GLU A 182 -9.04 9.02 -1.34
C GLU A 182 -9.37 8.70 -2.81
N LEU A 183 -8.78 9.47 -3.73
CA LEU A 183 -8.88 9.27 -5.18
C LEU A 183 -7.48 9.08 -5.75
N VAL A 184 -7.32 8.07 -6.61
CA VAL A 184 -6.15 7.95 -7.49
C VAL A 184 -6.59 7.96 -8.95
N VAL A 185 -5.80 8.65 -9.78
CA VAL A 185 -5.99 8.74 -11.23
C VAL A 185 -4.72 8.22 -11.89
N LEU A 186 -4.82 7.09 -12.57
CA LEU A 186 -3.72 6.48 -13.33
C LEU A 186 -3.85 6.88 -14.80
N LEU A 187 -2.75 7.33 -15.41
CA LEU A 187 -2.73 7.90 -16.75
C LEU A 187 -1.60 7.28 -17.59
N GLU A 188 -1.87 7.03 -18.87
CA GLU A 188 -0.87 6.60 -19.85
C GLU A 188 -1.06 7.37 -21.16
N ASP A 189 0.03 7.77 -21.80
CA ASP A 189 0.01 8.34 -23.16
C ASP A 189 0.28 7.29 -24.25
N PHE A 190 0.26 7.70 -25.53
CA PHE A 190 0.55 6.80 -26.64
C PHE A 190 2.05 6.51 -26.84
N GLY A 191 2.92 7.25 -26.16
CA GLY A 191 4.35 6.96 -26.06
C GLY A 191 4.68 5.90 -25.01
N GLY A 192 3.69 5.40 -24.25
CA GLY A 192 3.88 4.43 -23.18
C GLY A 192 4.27 5.03 -21.83
N ASN A 193 4.33 6.37 -21.72
CA ASN A 193 4.65 7.04 -20.47
C ASN A 193 3.47 6.96 -19.51
N LYS A 194 3.73 6.44 -18.31
CA LYS A 194 2.74 6.29 -17.24
C LYS A 194 2.97 7.32 -16.14
N THR A 195 1.88 7.84 -15.58
CA THR A 195 1.92 8.76 -14.45
C THR A 195 0.67 8.60 -13.60
N PHE A 196 0.63 9.26 -12.44
CA PHE A 196 -0.54 9.27 -11.59
C PHE A 196 -0.73 10.60 -10.86
N ALA A 197 -1.98 10.88 -10.48
CA ALA A 197 -2.35 11.93 -9.56
C ALA A 197 -3.17 11.33 -8.41
N ARG A 198 -2.82 11.64 -7.17
CA ARG A 198 -3.53 11.17 -5.98
C ARG A 198 -4.04 12.35 -5.17
N TYR A 199 -5.22 12.18 -4.61
CA TYR A 199 -5.88 13.14 -3.74
C TYR A 199 -6.32 12.43 -2.48
N ASP A 200 -5.96 13.04 -1.36
CA ASP A 200 -6.17 12.57 -0.02
C ASP A 200 -7.62 12.68 0.43
N GLU A 201 -8.42 13.54 -0.19
CA GLU A 201 -9.85 13.68 0.07
C GLU A 201 -10.60 13.84 -1.24
N PHE A 202 -11.63 13.03 -1.46
CA PHE A 202 -12.50 13.06 -2.61
C PHE A 202 -13.97 12.88 -2.19
N GLU A 203 -14.79 13.88 -2.49
CA GLU A 203 -16.21 13.86 -2.18
C GLU A 203 -16.98 14.70 -3.20
N ILE A 204 -18.11 14.16 -3.68
CA ILE A 204 -19.05 14.90 -4.52
C ILE A 204 -20.37 15.09 -3.77
N ALA A 205 -21.12 16.12 -4.12
CA ALA A 205 -22.43 16.41 -3.56
C ALA A 205 -23.52 15.50 -4.18
N GLY A 206 -24.73 15.55 -3.63
CA GLY A 206 -25.89 14.88 -4.22
C GLY A 206 -26.47 15.62 -5.44
N GLU A 207 -27.46 15.00 -6.09
CA GLU A 207 -28.10 15.55 -7.29
C GLU A 207 -28.72 16.95 -7.09
N SER A 208 -29.27 17.22 -5.90
CA SER A 208 -29.84 18.54 -5.56
C SER A 208 -28.82 19.68 -5.59
N GLN A 209 -27.53 19.35 -5.49
CA GLN A 209 -26.39 20.26 -5.59
C GLN A 209 -25.60 20.03 -6.89
N GLN A 210 -26.25 19.41 -7.90
CA GLN A 210 -25.69 19.14 -9.22
C GLN A 210 -24.35 18.40 -9.16
N TYR A 211 -24.21 17.47 -8.21
CA TYR A 211 -23.02 16.65 -8.01
C TYR A 211 -21.71 17.45 -7.89
N ALA A 212 -21.75 18.64 -7.28
CA ALA A 212 -20.57 19.48 -7.10
C ALA A 212 -19.39 18.76 -6.45
N LEU A 213 -18.17 19.00 -6.91
CA LEU A 213 -16.95 18.39 -6.35
C LEU A 213 -16.57 19.09 -5.04
N LEU A 214 -17.06 18.57 -3.91
CA LEU A 214 -16.91 19.21 -2.60
C LEU A 214 -15.48 19.14 -2.06
N LYS A 215 -14.82 17.98 -2.21
CA LYS A 215 -13.47 17.73 -1.72
C LYS A 215 -12.60 17.15 -2.83
N ILE A 216 -11.40 17.72 -2.95
CA ILE A 216 -10.34 17.26 -3.86
C ILE A 216 -9.00 17.81 -3.35
N ASP A 217 -8.62 17.39 -2.15
CA ASP A 217 -7.52 17.99 -1.38
C ASP A 217 -6.33 17.05 -1.19
N GLY A 218 -5.20 17.60 -0.74
CA GLY A 218 -3.96 16.87 -0.45
C GLY A 218 -3.40 16.16 -1.69
N TYR A 219 -3.36 16.89 -2.81
CA TYR A 219 -2.76 16.41 -4.04
C TYR A 219 -1.31 15.97 -3.83
N TRP A 220 -0.96 14.81 -4.39
CA TRP A 220 0.42 14.40 -4.62
C TRP A 220 0.54 13.48 -5.84
N GLY A 221 1.72 13.43 -6.45
CA GLY A 221 2.02 12.58 -7.60
C GLY A 221 2.76 13.31 -8.72
N PRO A 222 3.32 12.57 -9.68
CA PRO A 222 4.13 13.14 -10.76
C PRO A 222 3.32 13.70 -11.94
N ALA A 223 1.99 13.51 -12.02
CA ALA A 223 1.20 13.97 -13.17
C ALA A 223 0.96 15.49 -13.21
N GLY A 224 1.27 16.19 -12.12
CA GLY A 224 0.87 17.57 -11.85
C GLY A 224 -0.63 17.72 -11.58
N ASP A 225 -1.03 18.67 -10.75
CA ASP A 225 -2.43 18.84 -10.37
C ASP A 225 -3.23 19.49 -11.50
N SER A 226 -4.16 18.75 -12.10
CA SER A 226 -5.09 19.23 -13.14
C SER A 226 -6.57 19.11 -12.73
N LEU A 227 -6.85 18.76 -11.47
CA LEU A 227 -8.22 18.59 -10.95
C LEU A 227 -8.51 19.50 -9.75
N GLY A 228 -7.51 19.89 -8.96
CA GLY A 228 -7.70 20.71 -7.77
C GLY A 228 -8.35 22.07 -8.05
N SER A 229 -8.10 22.67 -9.22
CA SER A 229 -8.66 23.97 -9.61
C SER A 229 -10.17 23.98 -9.84
N VAL A 230 -10.81 22.81 -9.99
CA VAL A 230 -12.26 22.70 -10.18
C VAL A 230 -13.00 22.30 -8.90
N LYS A 231 -12.33 22.38 -7.75
CA LYS A 231 -12.98 22.22 -6.44
C LYS A 231 -14.16 23.19 -6.30
N GLY A 232 -15.30 22.66 -5.87
CA GLY A 232 -16.57 23.37 -5.70
C GLY A 232 -17.39 23.54 -6.98
N MET A 233 -16.84 23.20 -8.15
CA MET A 233 -17.58 23.29 -9.40
C MET A 233 -18.63 22.19 -9.50
N LYS A 234 -19.73 22.50 -10.18
CA LYS A 234 -20.83 21.57 -10.47
C LYS A 234 -20.50 20.71 -11.68
N PHE A 235 -21.12 19.53 -11.76
CA PHE A 235 -20.95 18.68 -12.94
C PHE A 235 -21.78 19.25 -14.10
N SER A 236 -21.27 19.20 -15.33
CA SER A 236 -21.98 19.65 -16.52
C SER A 236 -21.89 18.59 -17.62
N THR A 237 -22.97 18.44 -18.38
CA THR A 237 -23.12 17.51 -19.52
C THR A 237 -23.59 18.28 -20.75
N LEU A 238 -23.70 17.61 -21.91
CA LEU A 238 -24.13 18.26 -23.16
C LEU A 238 -25.50 18.94 -23.10
N ASP A 239 -26.36 18.51 -22.18
CA ASP A 239 -27.74 18.94 -22.00
C ASP A 239 -27.98 19.71 -20.69
N VAL A 240 -26.97 19.80 -19.81
CA VAL A 240 -27.07 20.53 -18.53
C VAL A 240 -25.79 21.32 -18.31
N ASP A 241 -25.93 22.64 -18.44
CA ASP A 241 -24.85 23.59 -18.23
C ASP A 241 -24.87 24.12 -16.79
N ASN A 242 -23.90 23.69 -15.97
CA ASN A 242 -23.69 24.17 -14.61
C ASN A 242 -22.30 24.80 -14.43
N ASP A 243 -21.60 25.07 -15.52
CA ASP A 243 -20.28 25.67 -15.45
C ASP A 243 -20.36 27.20 -15.23
N THR A 244 -19.21 27.86 -15.17
CA THR A 244 -19.14 29.29 -14.82
C THR A 244 -18.93 30.19 -16.03
N TRP A 245 -18.85 29.60 -17.22
CA TRP A 245 -18.63 30.34 -18.46
C TRP A 245 -19.98 30.69 -19.11
N ASN A 246 -19.99 31.70 -19.98
CA ASN A 246 -21.22 32.15 -20.65
C ASN A 246 -21.70 31.18 -21.75
N GLY A 247 -20.87 30.21 -22.13
CA GLY A 247 -21.24 29.14 -23.04
C GLY A 247 -21.00 27.79 -22.36
N SER A 248 -21.45 26.70 -22.99
CA SER A 248 -21.30 25.39 -22.39
C SER A 248 -19.91 24.81 -22.64
N CYS A 249 -19.15 24.63 -21.56
CA CYS A 249 -17.86 23.93 -21.60
C CYS A 249 -18.05 22.48 -22.05
N ALA A 250 -19.13 21.82 -21.62
CA ALA A 250 -19.42 20.43 -21.97
C ALA A 250 -19.63 20.24 -23.48
N ILE A 251 -20.36 21.17 -24.13
CA ILE A 251 -20.54 21.17 -25.59
C ILE A 251 -19.22 21.50 -26.30
N THR A 252 -18.53 22.55 -25.84
CA THR A 252 -17.30 23.06 -26.49
C THR A 252 -16.16 22.04 -26.46
N TYR A 253 -15.96 21.39 -25.30
CA TYR A 253 -14.87 20.42 -25.08
C TYR A 253 -15.34 18.96 -25.16
N THR A 254 -16.58 18.74 -25.61
CA THR A 254 -17.13 17.44 -26.00
C THR A 254 -16.93 16.33 -24.95
N GLY A 255 -17.33 16.64 -23.72
CA GLY A 255 -17.23 15.72 -22.59
C GLY A 255 -18.21 16.12 -21.49
N ALA A 256 -18.12 15.44 -20.35
CA ALA A 256 -18.83 15.87 -19.14
C ALA A 256 -17.90 15.80 -17.95
N TRP A 257 -17.87 16.89 -17.18
CA TRP A 257 -16.91 17.08 -16.11
C TRP A 257 -17.39 18.13 -15.11
N TRP A 258 -16.64 18.28 -14.02
CA TRP A 258 -16.71 19.44 -13.13
C TRP A 258 -16.02 20.62 -13.81
N TYR A 259 -16.69 21.25 -14.78
CA TYR A 259 -16.14 22.37 -15.53
C TYR A 259 -16.23 23.69 -14.73
N SER A 260 -15.19 24.52 -14.83
CA SER A 260 -15.18 25.92 -14.41
C SER A 260 -15.33 26.85 -15.61
N ALA A 261 -14.22 27.33 -16.17
CA ALA A 261 -14.16 28.14 -17.39
C ALA A 261 -12.86 27.85 -18.18
N CYS A 262 -12.63 26.66 -18.72
CA CYS A 262 -13.48 25.47 -18.64
C CYS A 262 -12.82 24.33 -17.86
N HIS A 263 -11.59 23.95 -18.17
CA HIS A 263 -10.91 22.87 -17.44
C HIS A 263 -9.39 22.87 -17.55
N SER A 264 -8.75 22.19 -16.59
CA SER A 264 -7.37 21.69 -16.69
C SER A 264 -7.31 20.18 -16.94
N SER A 265 -8.43 19.47 -16.81
CA SER A 265 -8.58 18.03 -17.09
C SER A 265 -9.91 17.73 -17.78
N ASN A 266 -9.92 16.80 -18.73
CA ASN A 266 -11.12 16.37 -19.45
C ASN A 266 -11.02 14.87 -19.77
N LEU A 267 -10.93 14.02 -18.74
CA LEU A 267 -10.73 12.58 -18.93
C LEU A 267 -11.93 11.87 -19.58
N ASN A 268 -13.08 12.55 -19.62
CA ASN A 268 -14.31 12.11 -20.28
C ASN A 268 -14.49 12.73 -21.68
N GLY A 269 -13.48 13.43 -22.21
CA GLY A 269 -13.47 13.95 -23.58
C GLY A 269 -13.33 12.85 -24.64
N LYS A 270 -13.16 13.29 -25.89
CA LYS A 270 -12.98 12.43 -27.06
C LYS A 270 -11.74 11.55 -26.92
N TYR A 271 -11.80 10.35 -27.50
CA TYR A 271 -10.66 9.45 -27.59
C TYR A 271 -9.88 9.71 -28.90
N LEU A 272 -9.01 10.74 -28.91
CA LEU A 272 -8.35 11.24 -30.14
C LEU A 272 -7.00 10.58 -30.45
N ARG A 273 -6.58 9.61 -29.64
CA ARG A 273 -5.40 8.76 -29.88
C ARG A 273 -4.06 9.50 -30.01
N GLY A 274 -3.72 10.36 -29.05
CA GLY A 274 -2.43 11.05 -28.98
C GLY A 274 -2.52 12.52 -29.38
N GLU A 275 -1.49 13.02 -30.06
CA GLU A 275 -1.42 14.41 -30.52
C GLU A 275 -2.58 14.77 -31.46
N THR A 276 -3.11 15.98 -31.29
CA THR A 276 -4.26 16.44 -32.06
C THR A 276 -4.23 17.96 -32.28
N SER A 277 -4.74 18.38 -33.44
CA SER A 277 -4.99 19.80 -33.72
C SER A 277 -6.22 20.34 -32.99
N GLU A 278 -7.10 19.46 -32.49
CA GLU A 278 -8.24 19.89 -31.68
C GLU A 278 -7.75 20.41 -30.31
N PHE A 279 -8.19 21.62 -29.94
CA PHE A 279 -7.82 22.21 -28.67
C PHE A 279 -8.68 21.63 -27.54
N ALA A 280 -8.06 20.87 -26.64
CA ALA A 280 -8.61 20.44 -25.35
C ALA A 280 -9.88 19.56 -25.35
N THR A 281 -10.35 19.09 -26.51
CA THR A 281 -11.56 18.24 -26.64
C THR A 281 -11.32 16.76 -26.31
N GLY A 282 -10.05 16.33 -26.26
CA GLY A 282 -9.65 14.95 -26.03
C GLY A 282 -9.61 14.53 -24.55
N MET A 283 -9.07 13.34 -24.28
CA MET A 283 -8.74 12.91 -22.92
C MET A 283 -7.54 13.68 -22.38
N VAL A 284 -7.80 14.82 -21.74
CA VAL A 284 -6.76 15.79 -21.36
C VAL A 284 -6.40 15.70 -19.88
N TRP A 285 -5.09 15.77 -19.62
CA TRP A 285 -4.52 16.13 -18.32
C TRP A 285 -3.42 17.17 -18.56
N LYS A 286 -3.75 18.45 -18.34
CA LYS A 286 -2.92 19.59 -18.78
C LYS A 286 -1.49 19.50 -18.27
N SER A 287 -1.30 19.21 -16.98
CA SER A 287 0.02 19.22 -16.36
C SER A 287 0.93 18.07 -16.82
N PHE A 288 0.37 17.05 -17.50
CA PHE A 288 1.13 15.92 -18.02
C PHE A 288 1.48 16.06 -19.50
N ARG A 289 0.50 16.40 -20.35
CA ARG A 289 0.68 16.47 -21.83
C ARG A 289 0.11 17.72 -22.48
N GLY A 290 -0.38 18.69 -21.70
CA GLY A 290 -1.01 19.90 -22.23
C GLY A 290 -2.39 19.63 -22.85
N TYR A 291 -2.85 20.56 -23.69
CA TYR A 291 -4.21 20.56 -24.26
C TYR A 291 -4.32 19.94 -25.65
N HIS A 292 -3.21 19.70 -26.34
CA HIS A 292 -3.16 19.18 -27.71
C HIS A 292 -2.82 17.68 -27.77
N HIS A 293 -3.06 16.97 -26.67
CA HIS A 293 -2.75 15.56 -26.57
C HIS A 293 -3.85 14.82 -25.81
N SER A 294 -4.44 13.81 -26.46
CA SER A 294 -5.39 12.88 -25.87
C SER A 294 -4.67 11.65 -25.34
N LEU A 295 -4.84 11.37 -24.06
CA LEU A 295 -4.24 10.21 -23.40
C LEU A 295 -4.75 8.88 -23.95
N LYS A 296 -3.92 7.84 -23.80
CA LYS A 296 -4.21 6.46 -24.21
C LYS A 296 -5.06 5.75 -23.18
N THR A 297 -4.74 5.88 -21.91
CA THR A 297 -5.52 5.30 -20.82
C THR A 297 -5.78 6.31 -19.72
N SER A 298 -6.95 6.21 -19.09
CA SER A 298 -7.23 6.82 -17.80
C SER A 298 -8.03 5.84 -16.94
N LYS A 299 -7.66 5.72 -15.67
CA LYS A 299 -8.40 4.92 -14.69
C LYS A 299 -8.50 5.74 -13.41
N MET A 300 -9.73 6.06 -12.99
CA MET A 300 -10.01 6.75 -11.73
C MET A 300 -10.56 5.77 -10.71
N MET A 301 -10.00 5.78 -9.50
CA MET A 301 -10.38 4.83 -8.47
C MET A 301 -10.46 5.50 -7.10
N ILE A 302 -11.45 5.11 -6.30
CA ILE A 302 -11.65 5.63 -4.95
C ILE A 302 -11.63 4.52 -3.91
N ARG A 303 -11.23 4.86 -2.69
CA ARG A 303 -11.25 3.95 -1.54
C ARG A 303 -11.46 4.74 -0.25
N PRO A 304 -12.14 4.20 0.78
CA PRO A 304 -12.21 4.87 2.07
C PRO A 304 -10.82 5.15 2.64
N LYS A 305 -10.55 6.40 3.01
CA LYS A 305 -9.34 6.79 3.72
C LYS A 305 -9.47 6.37 5.17
N ALA A 306 -8.43 5.73 5.71
CA ALA A 306 -8.39 5.37 7.12
C ALA A 306 -8.34 6.66 7.96
N THR A 307 -9.50 7.09 8.47
CA THR A 307 -9.58 8.23 9.38
C THR A 307 -9.03 7.79 10.73
N TYR A 308 -7.80 8.21 11.05
CA TYR A 308 -7.36 8.31 12.44
C TYR A 308 -8.35 9.23 13.14
N LEU A 309 -9.13 8.70 14.09
CA LEU A 309 -9.93 9.53 14.97
C LEU A 309 -8.96 10.44 15.73
N LEU A 310 -8.85 11.70 15.32
CA LEU A 310 -8.10 12.75 16.00
C LEU A 310 -8.73 12.98 17.37
N LEU A 311 -8.37 12.17 18.36
CA LEU A 311 -8.53 12.47 19.78
C LEU A 311 -7.44 13.48 20.22
N VAL A 312 -7.37 14.61 19.53
CA VAL A 312 -6.55 15.77 19.93
C VAL A 312 -7.38 17.04 19.82
N LEU A 313 -8.45 17.13 20.61
CA LEU A 313 -9.11 18.40 20.93
C LEU A 313 -9.66 18.35 22.36
N ALA A 314 -8.78 18.22 23.34
CA ALA A 314 -9.07 18.59 24.73
C ALA A 314 -7.81 18.82 25.57
N LEU A 315 -6.73 19.37 25.01
CA LEU A 315 -5.74 20.10 25.81
C LEU A 315 -5.21 21.23 24.92
N GLY A 316 -5.81 22.40 25.11
CA GLY A 316 -5.59 23.56 24.26
C GLY A 316 -4.14 24.00 24.25
N TRP A 317 -3.76 24.77 23.23
CA TRP A 317 -2.82 25.88 23.34
C TRP A 317 -3.32 27.06 22.53
N SER A 318 -3.13 28.21 23.14
CA SER A 318 -3.48 29.56 22.73
C SER A 318 -2.78 30.00 21.45
N THR A 319 -3.48 30.86 20.72
CA THR A 319 -3.11 31.59 19.52
C THR A 319 -1.79 32.36 19.63
N THR A 320 -0.95 32.27 18.59
CA THR A 320 -0.29 33.38 17.85
C THR A 320 0.08 32.75 16.49
N GLY A 321 -0.38 33.21 15.32
CA GLY A 321 -0.24 34.55 14.78
C GLY A 321 0.99 34.57 13.84
N GLY A 322 0.85 34.09 12.60
CA GLY A 322 1.91 34.13 11.59
C GLY A 322 1.41 33.68 10.21
N GLN A 323 1.09 34.65 9.36
CA GLN A 323 0.79 34.45 7.93
C GLN A 323 2.03 33.97 7.18
N CYS A 324 1.91 32.93 6.35
CA CYS A 324 2.85 32.67 5.27
C CYS A 324 2.31 33.29 3.98
N GLU A 325 2.96 34.35 3.53
CA GLU A 325 2.79 34.94 2.21
C GLU A 325 3.39 34.07 1.10
N LYS A 326 2.81 34.27 -0.09
CA LYS A 326 3.10 33.67 -1.39
C LYS A 326 4.59 33.67 -1.74
N CYS A 327 5.03 32.63 -2.43
CA CYS A 327 6.19 32.70 -3.32
C CYS A 327 5.73 32.54 -4.78
N ILE A 328 6.24 33.45 -5.59
CA ILE A 328 5.93 33.76 -6.98
C ILE A 328 6.72 32.83 -7.91
N GLU A 329 6.11 32.45 -9.04
CA GLU A 329 6.74 31.69 -10.12
C GLU A 329 7.70 32.53 -11.00
N SER A 330 8.59 31.79 -11.69
CA SER A 330 9.29 32.04 -12.98
C SER A 330 10.80 32.36 -12.92
N PRO A 331 11.56 32.18 -14.04
CA PRO A 331 11.60 31.06 -14.98
C PRO A 331 13.03 30.55 -15.31
N SER A 332 13.11 29.32 -15.85
CA SER A 332 14.14 28.74 -16.74
C SER A 332 15.63 29.08 -16.56
N ALA A 333 16.43 28.08 -16.20
CA ALA A 333 17.82 27.97 -16.65
C ALA A 333 18.22 26.50 -16.84
N ASP A 334 18.45 26.16 -18.10
CA ASP A 334 19.03 24.92 -18.59
C ASP A 334 20.53 24.83 -18.23
N LYS A 335 20.97 23.68 -17.71
CA LYS A 335 22.18 22.91 -18.13
C LYS A 335 22.66 21.91 -17.06
N GLY A 336 22.59 20.63 -17.43
CA GLY A 336 23.74 19.71 -17.39
C GLY A 336 24.07 18.99 -16.08
N GLY A 337 23.57 17.77 -15.94
CA GLY A 337 24.11 16.76 -15.01
C GLY A 337 24.35 15.44 -15.73
N PHE A 338 25.58 15.22 -16.20
CA PHE A 338 26.04 14.04 -16.98
C PHE A 338 25.81 12.68 -16.28
N GLY A 339 25.45 12.67 -14.98
CA GLY A 339 25.08 11.45 -14.25
C GLY A 339 23.61 11.05 -14.40
N PHE A 340 22.70 11.99 -14.68
CA PHE A 340 21.27 11.70 -14.81
C PHE A 340 20.96 11.03 -16.15
N GLU A 341 21.62 11.45 -17.25
CA GLU A 341 21.49 10.77 -18.54
C GLU A 341 21.99 9.33 -18.50
N VAL A 342 23.14 9.04 -17.87
CA VAL A 342 23.65 7.67 -17.76
C VAL A 342 22.72 6.76 -16.95
N ILE A 343 22.11 7.29 -15.88
CA ILE A 343 21.13 6.55 -15.07
C ILE A 343 19.84 6.31 -15.86
N MET A 344 19.35 7.31 -16.60
CA MET A 344 18.14 7.20 -17.42
C MET A 344 18.33 6.26 -18.63
N THR A 345 19.49 6.30 -19.30
CA THR A 345 19.81 5.35 -20.38
C THR A 345 19.91 3.92 -19.85
N LYS A 346 20.43 3.72 -18.62
CA LYS A 346 20.53 2.39 -18.01
C LYS A 346 19.20 1.88 -17.44
N LEU A 347 18.32 2.78 -16.97
CA LEU A 347 16.93 2.46 -16.63
C LEU A 347 16.14 2.05 -17.88
N GLN A 348 16.34 2.76 -18.99
CA GLN A 348 15.73 2.40 -20.29
C GLN A 348 16.22 1.02 -20.77
N GLN A 349 17.52 0.73 -20.65
CA GLN A 349 18.09 -0.57 -21.00
C GLN A 349 17.48 -1.71 -20.16
N LEU A 350 17.25 -1.46 -18.87
CA LEU A 350 16.58 -2.41 -17.96
C LEU A 350 15.11 -2.64 -18.36
N GLU A 351 14.38 -1.58 -18.69
CA GLU A 351 12.99 -1.69 -19.18
C GLU A 351 12.90 -2.44 -20.52
N ASP A 352 13.87 -2.22 -21.42
CA ASP A 352 13.97 -2.92 -22.70
C ASP A 352 14.31 -4.41 -22.52
N ASP A 353 15.19 -4.75 -21.56
CA ASP A 353 15.54 -6.14 -21.22
C ASP A 353 14.34 -6.88 -20.58
N PHE A 354 13.59 -6.20 -19.70
CA PHE A 354 12.32 -6.73 -19.15
C PHE A 354 11.24 -6.88 -20.25
N GLY A 355 11.18 -5.94 -21.20
CA GLY A 355 10.30 -6.01 -22.37
C GLY A 355 10.64 -7.19 -23.28
N GLY A 356 11.94 -7.44 -23.51
CA GLY A 356 12.43 -8.58 -24.28
C GLY A 356 12.12 -9.93 -23.61
N LEU A 357 12.21 -9.99 -22.28
CA LEU A 357 11.84 -11.17 -21.49
C LEU A 357 10.32 -11.44 -21.58
N ARG A 358 9.50 -10.39 -21.50
CA ARG A 358 8.04 -10.47 -21.67
C ARG A 358 7.65 -10.95 -23.08
N CYS A 359 8.31 -10.45 -24.12
CA CYS A 359 8.07 -10.87 -25.50
C CYS A 359 8.45 -12.34 -25.75
N LYS A 360 9.54 -12.84 -25.12
CA LYS A 360 9.89 -14.28 -25.15
C LYS A 360 8.82 -15.14 -24.48
N ILE A 361 8.28 -14.69 -23.35
CA ILE A 361 7.17 -15.38 -22.64
C ILE A 361 5.91 -15.41 -23.52
N GLU A 362 5.52 -14.30 -24.14
CA GLU A 362 4.35 -14.23 -25.04
C GLU A 362 4.53 -15.10 -26.30
N HIS A 363 5.72 -15.16 -26.90
CA HIS A 363 5.99 -16.01 -28.06
C HIS A 363 5.99 -17.51 -27.71
N LEU A 364 6.43 -17.87 -26.50
CA LEU A 364 6.36 -19.25 -26.00
C LEU A 364 4.92 -19.69 -25.70
N PHE A 365 4.04 -18.76 -25.32
CA PHE A 365 2.61 -19.00 -25.16
C PHE A 365 1.87 -19.25 -26.50
N GLN A 366 2.26 -18.54 -27.57
CA GLN A 366 1.57 -18.68 -28.87
C GLN A 366 1.96 -19.94 -29.67
N GLN A 367 3.16 -20.50 -29.43
CA GLN A 367 3.58 -21.72 -30.15
C GLN A 367 2.84 -23.00 -29.72
N LYS A 368 2.08 -22.99 -28.62
CA LYS A 368 1.54 -24.22 -27.99
C LYS A 368 0.02 -24.39 -28.04
N CYS A 369 -0.72 -23.53 -28.72
CA CYS A 369 -2.18 -23.65 -28.88
C CYS A 369 -2.58 -23.78 -30.36
N ASN A 370 -2.28 -24.91 -30.98
CA ASN A 370 -2.90 -25.32 -32.24
C ASN A 370 -3.07 -26.83 -32.28
N THR A 371 -4.14 -27.36 -31.65
CA THR A 371 -4.84 -28.58 -32.09
C THR A 371 -6.14 -28.78 -31.32
N THR A 372 -7.19 -29.11 -32.05
CA THR A 372 -8.60 -29.28 -31.63
C THR A 372 -8.94 -30.73 -31.25
N ASN A 373 -10.01 -30.87 -30.45
CA ASN A 373 -11.00 -31.97 -30.33
C ASN A 373 -11.05 -32.77 -29.00
N ALA A 374 -12.11 -32.46 -28.20
CA ALA A 374 -13.04 -33.33 -27.42
C ALA A 374 -12.52 -34.42 -26.45
N PRO A 375 -13.35 -35.02 -25.55
CA PRO A 375 -14.66 -34.63 -24.99
C PRO A 375 -14.65 -34.47 -23.44
N ALA A 376 -15.77 -33.98 -22.90
CA ALA A 376 -15.96 -33.65 -21.49
C ALA A 376 -16.08 -34.87 -20.55
N GLU A 377 -15.46 -34.81 -19.36
CA GLU A 377 -15.81 -35.66 -18.22
C GLU A 377 -15.90 -34.89 -16.88
N LYS A 378 -17.14 -34.90 -16.36
CA LYS A 378 -17.65 -34.99 -14.97
C LYS A 378 -17.02 -34.15 -13.84
N SER A 379 -17.81 -33.14 -13.47
CA SER A 379 -17.90 -32.42 -12.19
C SER A 379 -17.85 -33.31 -10.93
N GLN A 380 -17.08 -32.89 -9.93
CA GLN A 380 -17.21 -33.25 -8.51
C GLN A 380 -17.24 -31.97 -7.64
N THR A 381 -17.91 -32.08 -6.50
CA THR A 381 -18.66 -31.08 -5.71
C THR A 381 -17.86 -30.05 -4.85
N PRO A 382 -18.47 -28.90 -4.49
CA PRO A 382 -17.90 -27.87 -3.59
C PRO A 382 -18.26 -28.09 -2.10
N ASP A 383 -17.45 -27.52 -1.19
CA ASP A 383 -17.53 -27.47 0.30
C ASP A 383 -16.64 -28.45 1.09
N SER A 384 -15.33 -28.19 1.17
CA SER A 384 -14.49 -28.79 2.22
C SER A 384 -13.76 -27.71 3.02
N VAL A 385 -14.21 -27.45 4.25
CA VAL A 385 -13.46 -26.67 5.25
C VAL A 385 -12.25 -27.49 5.69
N TYR A 386 -11.04 -26.95 5.56
CA TYR A 386 -9.80 -27.68 5.86
C TYR A 386 -9.50 -27.67 7.37
N SER A 387 -8.91 -28.75 7.89
CA SER A 387 -8.60 -28.83 9.32
C SER A 387 -7.39 -28.00 9.76
N SER A 388 -6.54 -27.56 8.82
CA SER A 388 -5.38 -26.70 9.07
C SER A 388 -4.89 -26.06 7.77
N CYS A 389 -4.07 -25.01 7.88
CA CYS A 389 -3.38 -24.39 6.74
C CYS A 389 -2.57 -25.41 5.91
N LYS A 390 -2.05 -26.47 6.53
CA LYS A 390 -1.26 -27.51 5.85
C LYS A 390 -2.10 -28.42 4.95
N LYS A 391 -3.41 -28.52 5.20
CA LYS A 391 -4.32 -29.39 4.45
C LYS A 391 -4.97 -28.71 3.26
N ILE A 392 -4.64 -27.45 3.01
CA ILE A 392 -5.19 -26.67 1.90
C ILE A 392 -4.53 -27.16 0.59
N PRO A 393 -5.32 -27.62 -0.40
CA PRO A 393 -4.83 -28.00 -1.71
C PRO A 393 -4.40 -26.74 -2.48
N ASN A 394 -3.30 -26.84 -3.24
CA ASN A 394 -2.67 -25.71 -3.95
C ASN A 394 -2.28 -24.56 -2.99
N PRO A 395 -1.25 -24.76 -2.16
CA PRO A 395 -0.96 -23.90 -1.02
C PRO A 395 -0.43 -22.53 -1.49
N VAL A 396 -1.32 -21.53 -1.56
CA VAL A 396 -0.98 -20.11 -1.71
C VAL A 396 -1.27 -19.39 -0.40
N SER A 397 -0.39 -18.47 0.00
CA SER A 397 -0.59 -17.67 1.21
C SER A 397 -1.88 -16.85 1.10
N GLY A 398 -2.61 -16.69 2.19
CA GLY A 398 -3.82 -15.89 2.21
C GLY A 398 -4.74 -16.20 3.37
N VAL A 399 -5.79 -15.39 3.52
CA VAL A 399 -6.81 -15.56 4.54
C VAL A 399 -7.70 -16.74 4.19
N GLN A 400 -7.79 -17.70 5.11
CA GLN A 400 -8.47 -18.97 4.91
C GLN A 400 -9.33 -19.32 6.12
N GLN A 401 -10.42 -20.02 5.88
CA GLN A 401 -11.26 -20.58 6.93
C GLN A 401 -10.81 -22.01 7.21
N ILE A 402 -10.38 -22.27 8.44
CA ILE A 402 -9.96 -23.60 8.88
C ILE A 402 -10.83 -24.07 10.05
N GLN A 403 -11.04 -25.38 10.17
CA GLN A 403 -11.74 -25.99 11.29
C GLN A 403 -10.85 -27.02 11.99
N PRO A 404 -10.02 -26.58 12.95
CA PRO A 404 -9.21 -27.50 13.75
C PRO A 404 -10.12 -28.43 14.56
N GLU A 405 -9.72 -29.69 14.73
CA GLU A 405 -10.61 -30.75 15.24
C GLU A 405 -11.12 -30.51 16.68
N LYS A 406 -10.32 -29.86 17.55
CA LYS A 406 -10.66 -29.50 18.95
C LYS A 406 -9.83 -28.28 19.38
N PRO A 407 -10.28 -27.40 20.31
CA PRO A 407 -11.61 -27.29 20.91
C PRO A 407 -12.60 -26.45 20.08
N PHE A 408 -12.21 -26.03 18.87
CA PHE A 408 -13.05 -25.20 18.00
C PHE A 408 -14.32 -25.94 17.59
N LYS A 409 -15.48 -25.40 17.99
CA LYS A 409 -16.80 -25.90 17.56
C LYS A 409 -17.22 -25.31 16.21
N GLN A 410 -16.65 -24.17 15.85
CA GLN A 410 -16.92 -23.43 14.63
C GLN A 410 -15.61 -23.16 13.88
N PRO A 411 -15.61 -23.10 12.55
CA PRO A 411 -14.42 -22.74 11.80
C PRO A 411 -13.93 -21.33 12.16
N ILE A 412 -12.62 -21.14 12.12
CA ILE A 412 -11.96 -19.85 12.34
C ILE A 412 -11.32 -19.34 11.07
N VAL A 413 -11.26 -18.01 10.97
CA VAL A 413 -10.57 -17.32 9.88
C VAL A 413 -9.17 -16.95 10.33
N VAL A 414 -8.17 -17.37 9.57
CA VAL A 414 -6.75 -17.14 9.87
C VAL A 414 -5.99 -16.75 8.60
N LEU A 415 -4.88 -16.03 8.74
CA LEU A 415 -3.92 -15.87 7.66
C LEU A 415 -3.02 -17.11 7.60
N CYS A 416 -3.10 -17.87 6.50
CA CYS A 416 -2.19 -18.97 6.22
C CYS A 416 -0.98 -18.46 5.43
N ASP A 417 0.23 -18.69 5.95
CA ASP A 417 1.48 -18.46 5.21
C ASP A 417 1.94 -19.80 4.61
N GLN A 418 1.97 -19.83 3.28
CA GLN A 418 2.34 -21.01 2.49
C GLN A 418 3.70 -20.85 1.82
N GLU A 419 4.28 -19.65 1.86
CA GLU A 419 5.56 -19.30 1.22
C GLU A 419 6.76 -19.60 2.11
N TYR A 420 6.61 -19.45 3.43
CA TYR A 420 7.71 -19.70 4.35
C TYR A 420 7.93 -21.21 4.56
N GLU A 421 9.10 -21.69 4.14
CA GLU A 421 9.50 -23.11 4.12
C GLU A 421 8.51 -23.99 3.33
N SER A 422 7.92 -25.00 3.97
CA SER A 422 6.95 -25.93 3.38
C SER A 422 5.50 -25.49 3.59
N GLY A 423 5.28 -24.26 4.03
CA GLY A 423 3.95 -23.69 4.22
C GLY A 423 3.15 -24.30 5.39
N GLY A 424 1.86 -24.05 5.42
CA GLY A 424 0.95 -24.55 6.45
C GLY A 424 1.04 -23.79 7.78
N TRP A 425 1.60 -22.58 7.77
CA TRP A 425 1.74 -21.74 8.95
C TRP A 425 0.48 -20.91 9.19
N VAL A 426 0.06 -20.79 10.44
CA VAL A 426 -0.95 -19.82 10.89
C VAL A 426 -0.24 -18.60 11.42
N VAL A 427 -0.44 -17.44 10.82
CA VAL A 427 0.11 -16.17 11.33
C VAL A 427 -0.70 -15.71 12.54
N ILE A 428 -0.04 -15.53 13.68
CA ILE A 428 -0.67 -15.11 14.94
C ILE A 428 -0.44 -13.63 15.28
N GLN A 429 0.61 -13.03 14.70
CA GLN A 429 0.94 -11.62 14.81
C GLN A 429 1.67 -11.17 13.54
N ASN A 430 1.35 -9.97 13.04
CA ASN A 430 2.00 -9.39 11.87
C ASN A 430 2.17 -7.87 12.07
N ARG A 431 3.40 -7.36 11.97
CA ARG A 431 3.78 -5.94 12.11
C ARG A 431 4.72 -5.55 10.98
N PHE A 432 4.47 -4.43 10.31
CA PHE A 432 5.31 -3.96 9.20
C PHE A 432 5.13 -2.48 8.80
N ASP A 433 4.11 -1.76 9.30
CA ASP A 433 3.84 -0.38 8.89
C ASP A 433 3.36 0.56 10.02
N GLY A 434 3.01 0.02 11.18
CA GLY A 434 2.47 0.77 12.32
C GLY A 434 1.02 1.24 12.15
N SER A 435 0.28 0.67 11.21
CA SER A 435 -1.13 1.01 10.95
C SER A 435 -2.07 0.64 12.10
N ALA A 436 -1.72 -0.38 12.90
CA ALA A 436 -2.50 -0.82 14.04
C ALA A 436 -1.87 -0.41 15.38
N ASN A 437 -2.69 0.08 16.30
CA ASN A 437 -2.27 0.31 17.69
C ASN A 437 -2.22 -1.04 18.45
N PHE A 438 -1.09 -1.35 19.09
CA PHE A 438 -0.89 -2.55 19.91
C PHE A 438 -0.86 -2.25 21.42
N TYR A 439 -0.96 -0.99 21.84
CA TYR A 439 -1.19 -0.64 23.24
C TYR A 439 -2.69 -0.69 23.54
N ARG A 440 -3.16 -1.89 23.91
CA ARG A 440 -4.56 -2.30 23.96
C ARG A 440 -4.92 -3.00 25.27
N SER A 441 -6.22 -3.09 25.55
CA SER A 441 -6.78 -3.73 26.75
C SER A 441 -6.68 -5.26 26.74
N TRP A 442 -6.91 -5.89 27.90
CA TRP A 442 -7.00 -7.35 28.07
C TRP A 442 -8.03 -7.95 27.12
N GLN A 443 -9.23 -7.36 27.07
CA GLN A 443 -10.33 -7.86 26.26
C GLN A 443 -9.99 -7.83 24.76
N GLU A 444 -9.35 -6.76 24.28
CA GLU A 444 -8.92 -6.67 22.87
C GLU A 444 -7.82 -7.70 22.54
N TYR A 445 -6.86 -7.93 23.44
CA TYR A 445 -5.83 -8.97 23.23
C TYR A 445 -6.39 -10.39 23.31
N LYS A 446 -7.43 -10.60 24.12
CA LYS A 446 -8.19 -11.85 24.17
C LYS A 446 -8.92 -12.11 22.85
N ASP A 447 -9.71 -11.14 22.39
CA ASP A 447 -10.57 -11.28 21.21
C ASP A 447 -9.80 -11.20 19.89
N GLY A 448 -8.63 -10.57 19.88
CA GLY A 448 -7.87 -10.25 18.68
C GLY A 448 -8.29 -8.92 18.06
N PHE A 449 -7.38 -8.30 17.31
CA PHE A 449 -7.60 -7.00 16.68
C PHE A 449 -6.72 -6.83 15.44
N GLY A 450 -7.02 -5.81 14.66
CA GLY A 450 -6.30 -5.49 13.42
C GLY A 450 -6.94 -6.13 12.19
N ASN A 451 -6.19 -6.20 11.11
CA ASN A 451 -6.63 -6.77 9.84
C ASN A 451 -5.72 -7.94 9.45
N LEU A 452 -6.28 -9.11 9.12
CA LEU A 452 -5.50 -10.27 8.68
C LEU A 452 -4.69 -10.02 7.40
N ASP A 453 -5.08 -9.03 6.59
CA ASP A 453 -4.33 -8.56 5.41
C ASP A 453 -3.36 -7.41 5.74
N GLY A 454 -3.27 -7.00 7.00
CA GLY A 454 -2.45 -5.89 7.49
C GLY A 454 -1.75 -6.23 8.80
N GLU A 455 -1.63 -5.24 9.69
CA GLU A 455 -1.14 -5.51 11.04
C GLU A 455 -2.27 -6.05 11.93
N PHE A 456 -1.99 -7.15 12.65
CA PHE A 456 -2.97 -7.76 13.54
C PHE A 456 -2.36 -8.59 14.66
N TRP A 457 -3.19 -8.87 15.65
CA TRP A 457 -3.03 -9.88 16.68
C TRP A 457 -4.21 -10.85 16.61
N LEU A 458 -3.96 -12.15 16.46
CA LEU A 458 -5.01 -13.14 16.20
C LEU A 458 -6.00 -13.29 17.37
N GLY A 459 -5.60 -12.95 18.59
CA GLY A 459 -6.40 -13.11 19.80
C GLY A 459 -5.94 -14.29 20.65
N LEU A 460 -5.76 -14.07 21.95
CA LEU A 460 -5.25 -15.08 22.88
C LEU A 460 -6.18 -16.30 22.96
N ASP A 461 -7.50 -16.13 22.88
CA ASP A 461 -8.45 -17.24 22.86
C ASP A 461 -8.18 -18.18 21.67
N ARG A 462 -7.98 -17.60 20.47
CA ARG A 462 -7.71 -18.39 19.26
C ARG A 462 -6.34 -19.05 19.31
N ILE A 463 -5.32 -18.35 19.80
CA ILE A 463 -3.96 -18.89 19.94
C ILE A 463 -3.94 -20.05 20.95
N TYR A 464 -4.62 -19.90 22.10
CA TYR A 464 -4.78 -20.96 23.08
C TYR A 464 -5.43 -22.19 22.46
N GLN A 465 -6.59 -22.01 21.83
CA GLN A 465 -7.35 -23.10 21.22
C GLN A 465 -6.56 -23.81 20.12
N LEU A 466 -5.75 -23.08 19.33
CA LEU A 466 -4.83 -23.68 18.35
C LEU A 466 -3.74 -24.50 19.04
N THR A 467 -3.03 -23.92 19.99
CA THR A 467 -1.86 -24.57 20.61
C THR A 467 -2.21 -25.72 21.56
N VAL A 468 -3.40 -25.72 22.19
CA VAL A 468 -3.85 -26.83 23.04
C VAL A 468 -4.36 -28.03 22.23
N SER A 469 -4.67 -27.82 20.94
CA SER A 469 -5.15 -28.89 20.05
C SER A 469 -4.09 -29.95 19.75
N GLY A 470 -2.81 -29.61 19.92
CA GLY A 470 -1.68 -30.51 19.72
C GLY A 470 -0.34 -29.75 19.75
N PRO A 471 0.81 -30.45 19.69
CA PRO A 471 2.12 -29.81 19.67
C PRO A 471 2.26 -28.83 18.51
N HIS A 472 2.63 -27.59 18.80
CA HIS A 472 2.90 -26.56 17.79
C HIS A 472 4.35 -26.08 17.88
N GLU A 473 4.94 -25.77 16.73
CA GLU A 473 6.15 -24.97 16.63
C GLU A 473 5.79 -23.50 16.37
N LEU A 474 6.68 -22.60 16.78
CA LEU A 474 6.59 -21.16 16.54
C LEU A 474 7.80 -20.73 15.71
N VAL A 475 7.57 -19.87 14.71
CA VAL A 475 8.62 -19.09 14.06
C VAL A 475 8.31 -17.60 14.16
N VAL A 476 9.36 -16.82 14.39
CA VAL A 476 9.33 -15.36 14.48
C VAL A 476 10.29 -14.82 13.44
N LEU A 477 9.77 -14.13 12.43
CA LEU A 477 10.54 -13.49 11.36
C LEU A 477 10.69 -12.00 11.66
N LEU A 478 11.91 -11.47 11.53
CA LEU A 478 12.25 -10.10 11.93
C LEU A 478 13.05 -9.39 10.85
N GLU A 479 12.76 -8.12 10.62
CA GLU A 479 13.55 -7.23 9.74
C GLU A 479 13.83 -5.90 10.45
N ASP A 480 15.05 -5.37 10.30
CA ASP A 480 15.39 -4.01 10.73
C ASP A 480 15.24 -2.97 9.61
N TYR A 481 15.42 -1.68 9.94
CA TYR A 481 15.34 -0.60 8.94
C TYR A 481 16.55 -0.53 7.99
N ALA A 482 17.61 -1.30 8.24
CA ALA A 482 18.72 -1.48 7.32
C ALA A 482 18.49 -2.65 6.32
N GLY A 483 17.34 -3.34 6.43
CA GLY A 483 16.98 -4.46 5.57
C GLY A 483 17.58 -5.80 5.99
N ASN A 484 18.20 -5.89 7.16
CA ASN A 484 18.73 -7.14 7.70
C ASN A 484 17.56 -8.00 8.21
N LYS A 485 17.45 -9.22 7.67
CA LYS A 485 16.43 -10.20 8.06
C LYS A 485 17.04 -11.25 8.97
N THR A 486 16.28 -11.68 9.96
CA THR A 486 16.66 -12.76 10.88
C THR A 486 15.41 -13.53 11.35
N TYR A 487 15.60 -14.67 12.01
CA TYR A 487 14.50 -15.45 12.55
C TYR A 487 14.84 -16.14 13.88
N ALA A 488 13.81 -16.43 14.67
CA ALA A 488 13.86 -17.29 15.84
C ALA A 488 12.77 -18.37 15.70
N ARG A 489 13.15 -19.64 15.86
CA ARG A 489 12.26 -20.79 15.79
C ARG A 489 12.27 -21.53 17.11
N PHE A 490 11.11 -21.97 17.55
CA PHE A 490 10.91 -22.76 18.76
C PHE A 490 10.10 -24.00 18.40
N ASP A 491 10.64 -25.15 18.73
CA ASP A 491 10.05 -26.46 18.47
C ASP A 491 8.78 -26.75 19.27
N GLN A 492 8.57 -26.00 20.35
CA GLN A 492 7.42 -26.12 21.23
C GLN A 492 6.88 -24.73 21.51
N PHE A 493 5.59 -24.53 21.29
CA PHE A 493 4.87 -23.31 21.61
C PHE A 493 3.46 -23.64 22.08
N GLU A 494 3.14 -23.26 23.31
CA GLU A 494 1.80 -23.43 23.91
C GLU A 494 1.55 -22.32 24.93
N ILE A 495 0.31 -21.84 24.96
CA ILE A 495 -0.16 -20.91 25.97
C ILE A 495 -1.29 -21.55 26.78
N GLY A 496 -1.52 -21.08 28.01
CA GLY A 496 -2.63 -21.50 28.87
C GLY A 496 -3.96 -20.86 28.48
N ASP A 497 -5.02 -21.23 29.19
CA ASP A 497 -6.33 -20.60 29.07
C ASP A 497 -6.41 -19.24 29.81
N GLU A 498 -7.58 -18.59 29.79
CA GLU A 498 -7.78 -17.33 30.51
C GLU A 498 -7.65 -17.46 32.03
N ASN A 499 -8.00 -18.61 32.63
CA ASN A 499 -7.85 -18.85 34.07
C ASN A 499 -6.37 -18.87 34.47
N GLN A 500 -5.53 -19.37 33.56
CA GLN A 500 -4.07 -19.34 33.65
C GLN A 500 -3.46 -18.02 33.16
N LYS A 501 -4.28 -17.02 32.82
CA LYS A 501 -3.85 -15.72 32.26
C LYS A 501 -3.01 -15.86 30.99
N TYR A 502 -3.37 -16.85 30.16
CA TYR A 502 -2.69 -17.17 28.91
C TYR A 502 -1.17 -17.34 29.05
N ALA A 503 -0.72 -17.91 30.17
CA ALA A 503 0.71 -18.09 30.44
C ALA A 503 1.41 -18.86 29.33
N LEU A 504 2.65 -18.50 28.98
CA LEU A 504 3.46 -19.21 27.98
C LEU A 504 3.94 -20.55 28.57
N THR A 505 3.10 -21.57 28.54
CA THR A 505 3.31 -22.87 29.21
C THR A 505 4.42 -23.68 28.57
N LYS A 506 4.56 -23.62 27.23
CA LYS A 506 5.65 -24.26 26.50
C LYS A 506 6.31 -23.27 25.56
N ILE A 507 7.62 -23.15 25.70
CA ILE A 507 8.54 -22.54 24.75
C ILE A 507 9.87 -23.27 24.89
N GLY A 508 10.46 -23.73 23.78
CA GLY A 508 11.67 -24.55 23.85
C GLY A 508 12.17 -25.02 22.48
N GLY A 509 13.34 -25.68 22.48
CA GLY A 509 14.02 -26.14 21.26
C GLY A 509 14.35 -24.98 20.32
N TYR A 510 14.94 -23.92 20.88
CA TYR A 510 15.30 -22.72 20.13
C TYR A 510 16.32 -23.05 19.03
N THR A 511 16.07 -22.54 17.83
CA THR A 511 17.01 -22.45 16.71
C THR A 511 16.82 -21.11 15.99
N GLY A 512 17.83 -20.67 15.22
CA GLY A 512 17.73 -19.48 14.38
C GLY A 512 18.87 -18.49 14.56
N THR A 513 18.83 -17.42 13.78
CA THR A 513 19.91 -16.41 13.69
C THR A 513 19.63 -15.16 14.51
N ALA A 514 18.44 -15.02 15.11
CA ALA A 514 18.06 -13.80 15.84
C ALA A 514 18.62 -13.73 17.27
N GLY A 515 19.16 -14.83 17.79
CA GLY A 515 19.33 -15.07 19.23
C GLY A 515 17.99 -15.34 19.94
N ASP A 516 18.04 -15.96 21.12
CA ASP A 516 16.85 -16.28 21.90
C ASP A 516 16.49 -15.13 22.85
N SER A 517 15.45 -14.36 22.49
CA SER A 517 14.87 -13.31 23.34
C SER A 517 13.44 -13.63 23.82
N LEU A 518 12.97 -14.88 23.67
CA LEU A 518 11.62 -15.29 24.07
C LEU A 518 11.61 -16.50 25.03
N GLY A 519 12.61 -17.38 24.99
CA GLY A 519 12.68 -18.57 25.84
C GLY A 519 12.65 -18.26 27.33
N GLY A 520 13.22 -17.12 27.75
CA GLY A 520 13.16 -16.63 29.13
C GLY A 520 11.76 -16.23 29.61
N ALA A 521 10.78 -16.07 28.71
CA ALA A 521 9.39 -15.79 29.05
C ALA A 521 8.58 -17.06 29.39
N LYS A 522 9.21 -18.24 29.41
CA LYS A 522 8.56 -19.49 29.78
C LYS A 522 7.90 -19.39 31.16
N GLY A 523 6.62 -19.73 31.22
CA GLY A 523 5.80 -19.69 32.44
C GLY A 523 5.28 -18.30 32.82
N MET A 524 5.69 -17.24 32.11
CA MET A 524 5.18 -15.89 32.35
C MET A 524 3.74 -15.78 31.86
N LYS A 525 2.93 -15.04 32.62
CA LYS A 525 1.53 -14.72 32.27
C LYS A 525 1.49 -13.55 31.29
N PHE A 526 0.42 -13.44 30.53
CA PHE A 526 0.24 -12.30 29.65
C PHE A 526 -0.17 -11.07 30.47
N SER A 527 0.37 -9.89 30.17
CA SER A 527 -0.02 -8.63 30.82
C SER A 527 -0.33 -7.56 29.78
N THR A 528 -1.37 -6.76 30.05
CA THR A 528 -1.83 -5.61 29.25
C THR A 528 -1.84 -4.34 30.11
N LEU A 529 -2.18 -3.20 29.51
CA LEU A 529 -2.24 -1.90 30.20
C LEU A 529 -3.23 -1.86 31.39
N ASP A 530 -4.20 -2.77 31.40
CA ASP A 530 -5.30 -2.88 32.36
C ASP A 530 -5.30 -4.22 33.13
N SER A 531 -4.33 -5.10 32.87
CA SER A 531 -4.18 -6.37 33.59
C SER A 531 -2.70 -6.69 33.82
N ASP A 532 -2.23 -6.39 35.02
CA ASP A 532 -0.88 -6.70 35.47
C ASP A 532 -0.80 -8.13 36.00
N ASN A 533 -0.10 -8.99 35.26
CA ASN A 533 0.21 -10.36 35.66
C ASN A 533 1.72 -10.64 35.57
N ASP A 534 2.56 -9.60 35.51
CA ASP A 534 4.00 -9.77 35.44
C ASP A 534 4.62 -10.00 36.82
N THR A 535 5.95 -10.13 36.89
CA THR A 535 6.65 -10.46 38.15
C THR A 535 7.31 -9.23 38.78
N TRP A 536 7.20 -8.06 38.16
CA TRP A 536 7.80 -6.85 38.65
C TRP A 536 6.84 -6.12 39.62
N ALA A 537 7.39 -5.27 40.48
CA ALA A 537 6.57 -4.50 41.43
C ALA A 537 5.78 -3.36 40.76
N SER A 538 6.09 -3.07 39.50
CA SER A 538 5.46 -2.04 38.68
C SER A 538 5.03 -2.66 37.36
N GLN A 539 4.08 -2.03 36.67
CA GLN A 539 3.44 -2.61 35.50
C GLN A 539 4.36 -2.53 34.26
N CYS A 540 4.90 -3.66 33.80
CA CYS A 540 5.76 -3.72 32.63
C CYS A 540 5.01 -3.27 31.37
N ALA A 541 3.75 -3.69 31.21
CA ALA A 541 2.93 -3.36 30.04
C ALA A 541 2.73 -1.84 29.87
N VAL A 542 2.55 -1.12 30.98
CA VAL A 542 2.43 0.35 30.99
C VAL A 542 3.78 1.02 30.76
N THR A 543 4.83 0.54 31.43
CA THR A 543 6.19 1.13 31.36
C THR A 543 6.80 0.99 29.97
N TYR A 544 6.63 -0.17 29.34
CA TYR A 544 7.22 -0.52 28.04
C TYR A 544 6.20 -0.53 26.89
N THR A 545 4.97 -0.06 27.15
CA THR A 545 3.96 0.29 26.14
C THR A 545 3.69 -0.79 25.11
N GLY A 546 3.16 -1.92 25.58
CA GLY A 546 2.71 -3.05 24.75
C GLY A 546 1.95 -4.06 25.60
N ALA A 547 1.73 -5.26 25.08
CA ALA A 547 1.25 -6.38 25.87
C ALA A 547 2.00 -7.65 25.50
N TRP A 548 2.43 -8.40 26.52
CA TRP A 548 3.35 -9.51 26.32
C TRP A 548 3.35 -10.46 27.52
N TRP A 549 4.04 -11.59 27.36
CA TRP A 549 4.44 -12.47 28.46
C TRP A 549 5.62 -11.85 29.22
N TYR A 550 5.34 -10.76 29.95
CA TYR A 550 6.35 -10.01 30.70
C TYR A 550 6.81 -10.77 31.95
N SER A 551 8.12 -10.67 32.24
CA SER A 551 8.74 -11.07 33.50
C SER A 551 9.06 -9.83 34.35
N ALA A 552 10.31 -9.36 34.36
CA ALA A 552 10.74 -8.12 35.02
C ALA A 552 11.84 -7.41 34.18
N CYS A 553 11.57 -6.89 32.99
CA CYS A 553 10.28 -6.92 32.28
C CYS A 553 10.32 -7.79 31.04
N HIS A 554 11.27 -7.61 30.12
CA HIS A 554 11.33 -8.44 28.92
C HIS A 554 12.69 -8.44 28.23
N SER A 555 12.93 -9.48 27.44
CA SER A 555 13.99 -9.52 26.41
C SER A 555 13.44 -9.28 25.00
N SER A 556 12.12 -9.38 24.79
CA SER A 556 11.42 -9.10 23.53
C SER A 556 10.12 -8.33 23.81
N ASN A 557 9.73 -7.43 22.90
CA ASN A 557 8.49 -6.66 23.00
C ASN A 557 7.92 -6.39 21.59
N LEU A 558 7.57 -7.45 20.86
CA LEU A 558 7.11 -7.34 19.46
C LEU A 558 5.74 -6.65 19.33
N ASN A 559 5.01 -6.55 20.43
CA ASN A 559 3.76 -5.81 20.55
C ASN A 559 3.96 -4.38 21.13
N GLY A 560 5.22 -3.93 21.24
CA GLY A 560 5.56 -2.58 21.65
C GLY A 560 5.20 -1.52 20.59
N LYS A 561 5.60 -0.29 20.87
CA LYS A 561 5.43 0.84 19.95
C LYS A 561 6.09 0.55 18.61
N TYR A 562 5.40 0.94 17.53
CA TYR A 562 5.99 0.91 16.20
C TYR A 562 6.89 2.14 15.99
N LEU A 563 8.16 2.04 16.39
CA LEU A 563 9.15 3.10 16.20
C LEU A 563 10.06 2.80 14.99
N ARG A 564 10.69 3.84 14.44
CA ARG A 564 11.46 3.75 13.18
C ARG A 564 12.97 3.61 13.44
N GLY A 565 13.42 2.41 13.82
CA GLY A 565 14.83 2.10 14.00
C GLY A 565 15.39 2.53 15.36
N GLU A 566 16.59 3.10 15.36
CA GLU A 566 17.27 3.57 16.58
C GLU A 566 16.43 4.62 17.32
N THR A 567 16.29 4.46 18.63
CA THR A 567 15.45 5.29 19.47
C THR A 567 16.10 5.59 20.82
N LYS A 568 15.82 6.79 21.35
CA LYS A 568 16.20 7.18 22.71
C LYS A 568 15.33 6.53 23.78
N GLU A 569 14.13 6.08 23.40
CA GLU A 569 13.26 5.35 24.32
C GLU A 569 13.88 3.98 24.61
N TYR A 570 13.99 3.62 25.89
CA TYR A 570 14.52 2.33 26.29
C TYR A 570 13.41 1.28 26.26
N ALA A 571 13.55 0.29 25.38
CA ALA A 571 12.77 -0.94 25.33
C ALA A 571 11.25 -0.81 25.07
N THR A 572 10.74 0.38 24.74
CA THR A 572 9.30 0.62 24.49
C THR A 572 8.83 0.21 23.09
N GLY A 573 9.77 0.04 22.15
CA GLY A 573 9.49 -0.27 20.75
C GLY A 573 9.36 -1.77 20.45
N MET A 574 9.26 -2.12 19.16
CA MET A 574 9.32 -3.51 18.70
C MET A 574 10.72 -4.06 18.87
N VAL A 575 11.00 -4.66 20.04
CA VAL A 575 12.36 -5.04 20.44
C VAL A 575 12.57 -6.55 20.38
N TRP A 576 13.75 -6.94 19.90
CA TRP A 576 14.35 -8.27 20.09
C TRP A 576 15.79 -8.09 20.56
N SER A 577 16.04 -8.27 21.86
CA SER A 577 17.28 -7.81 22.52
C SER A 577 18.55 -8.41 21.92
N THR A 578 18.51 -9.69 21.54
CA THR A 578 19.66 -10.41 20.99
C THR A 578 19.96 -10.07 19.53
N PHE A 579 19.05 -9.39 18.82
CA PHE A 579 19.25 -8.97 17.43
C PHE A 579 19.70 -7.52 17.31
N ARG A 580 19.02 -6.57 17.96
CA ARG A 580 19.32 -5.12 17.87
C ARG A 580 19.38 -4.39 19.22
N GLY A 581 19.20 -5.10 20.33
CA GLY A 581 19.17 -4.50 21.66
C GLY A 581 17.89 -3.71 21.94
N HIS A 582 17.87 -3.00 23.07
CA HIS A 582 16.68 -2.32 23.60
C HIS A 582 16.46 -0.89 23.07
N HIS A 583 17.44 -0.32 22.37
CA HIS A 583 17.38 1.04 21.80
C HIS A 583 17.07 1.05 20.31
N HIS A 584 16.50 -0.03 19.79
CA HIS A 584 16.21 -0.17 18.37
C HIS A 584 14.88 -0.89 18.16
N SER A 585 13.96 -0.23 17.48
CA SER A 585 12.69 -0.82 17.06
C SER A 585 12.81 -1.42 15.67
N LEU A 586 12.32 -2.65 15.52
CA LEU A 586 12.31 -3.37 14.26
C LEU A 586 11.37 -2.73 13.23
N LYS A 587 11.62 -3.02 11.96
CA LYS A 587 10.76 -2.63 10.83
C LYS A 587 9.62 -3.62 10.66
N THR A 588 9.91 -4.93 10.70
CA THR A 588 8.86 -5.94 10.63
C THR A 588 9.01 -7.01 11.70
N SER A 589 7.89 -7.55 12.16
CA SER A 589 7.83 -8.78 12.96
C SER A 589 6.63 -9.61 12.50
N LYS A 590 6.84 -10.89 12.20
CA LYS A 590 5.76 -11.83 11.89
C LYS A 590 5.92 -13.07 12.76
N MET A 591 4.93 -13.39 13.59
CA MET A 591 4.90 -14.60 14.41
C MET A 591 3.92 -15.60 13.82
N MET A 592 4.35 -16.85 13.65
CA MET A 592 3.53 -17.89 13.02
C MET A 592 3.69 -19.22 13.72
N ILE A 593 2.60 -19.99 13.82
CA ILE A 593 2.59 -21.31 14.45
C ILE A 593 2.11 -22.37 13.47
N ARG A 594 2.59 -23.61 13.66
CA ARG A 594 2.17 -24.76 12.84
C ARG A 594 2.20 -26.04 13.68
N PRO A 595 1.29 -27.00 13.46
CA PRO A 595 1.37 -28.30 14.11
C PRO A 595 2.71 -28.99 13.82
N LYS A 596 3.42 -29.40 14.88
CA LYS A 596 4.65 -30.17 14.76
C LYS A 596 4.31 -31.66 14.77
N VAL A 597 4.59 -32.33 13.67
CA VAL A 597 4.51 -33.80 13.59
C VAL A 597 5.74 -34.33 14.32
N LEU A 598 5.52 -35.04 15.42
CA LEU A 598 6.57 -35.65 16.24
C LEU A 598 7.25 -36.81 15.52
#